data_AF-A0A965PS91-F1
#
_entry.id   AF-A0A965PS91-F1
#
_cell.length_a   1.000
_cell.length_b   1.000
_cell.length_c   1.000
_cell.angle_alpha   90.00
_cell.angle_beta   90.00
_cell.angle_gamma   90.00
#
_symmetry.space_group_name_H-M   'P 1'
#
loop_
_entity.id
_entity.type
_entity.pdbx_description
1 polymer ?
#
loop_
_entity_poly.entity_id
_entity_poly.type
_entity_poly.pdbx_seq_one_letter_code
_entity_poly.pdbx_strand_id
1 'polypeptide(L)'
;MAVESDFLAGLATVDTSLIASAPTDGIYFQKNDGAATVNCVIRAGGAQVGLSSGAFTLVAGTYYWLAIEIAMDSVANKGTVTFYVNGASVATLTNSSLPSGIMTPSVAFQTGDNTGTKFLDLDSIAADQQR
;
A
#
# COMPACT_ATOMS: atom_id res chain seq x y z
N MET A 1 6.97 -1.18 -20.53
CA MET A 1 7.93 -0.14 -20.11
C MET A 1 7.55 0.30 -18.71
N ALA A 2 8.32 -0.08 -17.69
CA ALA A 2 8.24 0.57 -16.39
C ALA A 2 9.31 1.67 -16.41
N VAL A 3 8.88 2.92 -16.50
CA VAL A 3 9.75 4.09 -16.40
C VAL A 3 9.90 4.41 -14.92
N GLU A 4 11.11 4.82 -14.54
CA GLU A 4 11.58 4.98 -13.18
C GLU A 4 10.58 5.77 -12.32
N SER A 5 9.87 5.07 -11.44
CA SER A 5 8.86 5.67 -10.57
C SER A 5 8.49 4.74 -9.43
N ASP A 6 8.27 5.34 -8.27
CA ASP A 6 7.76 4.68 -7.09
C ASP A 6 6.32 5.09 -6.83
N PHE A 7 5.55 4.18 -6.26
CA PHE A 7 4.17 4.42 -5.87
C PHE A 7 3.87 3.73 -4.54
N LEU A 8 3.11 4.42 -3.68
CA LEU A 8 2.55 3.87 -2.46
C LEU A 8 1.10 4.31 -2.32
N ALA A 9 0.20 3.38 -1.97
CA ALA A 9 -1.18 3.71 -1.58
C ALA A 9 -1.69 2.79 -0.47
N GLY A 10 -2.33 3.36 0.55
CA GLY A 10 -2.94 2.60 1.64
C GLY A 10 -3.08 3.43 2.90
N LEU A 11 -2.85 2.79 4.04
CA LEU A 11 -2.81 3.44 5.35
C LEU A 11 -1.36 3.57 5.81
N ALA A 12 -0.97 4.74 6.28
CA ALA A 12 0.36 4.98 6.84
C ALA A 12 0.30 6.00 7.98
N THR A 13 1.29 5.96 8.87
CA THR A 13 1.56 7.10 9.76
C THR A 13 1.74 8.37 8.93
N VAL A 14 1.27 9.51 9.45
CA VAL A 14 1.47 10.81 8.80
C VAL A 14 2.97 11.06 8.64
N ASP A 15 3.43 11.09 7.40
CA ASP A 15 4.82 11.26 6.99
C ASP A 15 4.86 12.07 5.69
N THR A 16 5.80 13.01 5.59
CA THR A 16 6.01 13.83 4.38
C THR A 16 6.91 13.15 3.34
N SER A 17 7.44 11.97 3.65
CA SER A 17 8.49 11.28 2.89
C SER A 17 8.23 9.77 2.70
N LEU A 18 6.95 9.37 2.63
CA LEU A 18 6.48 7.98 2.61
C LEU A 18 7.25 7.00 1.69
N ILE A 19 7.69 7.45 0.51
CA ILE A 19 8.47 6.62 -0.43
C ILE A 19 9.95 6.56 -0.03
N ALA A 20 10.54 7.68 0.40
CA ALA A 20 11.97 7.80 0.67
C ALA A 20 12.39 7.15 2.00
N SER A 21 11.55 7.20 3.04
CA SER A 21 11.88 6.71 4.39
C SER A 21 11.18 5.40 4.74
N ALA A 22 10.09 5.05 4.04
CA ALA A 22 9.06 4.10 4.46
C ALA A 22 8.40 4.48 5.80
N PRO A 23 7.07 4.35 5.94
CA PRO A 23 6.39 4.76 7.16
C PRO A 23 6.76 3.87 8.36
N THR A 24 6.68 4.44 9.57
CA THR A 24 6.85 3.70 10.83
C THR A 24 5.78 2.61 10.97
N ASP A 25 4.51 2.99 10.85
CA ASP A 25 3.37 2.07 10.80
C ASP A 25 2.68 2.21 9.45
N GLY A 26 2.30 1.09 8.82
CA GLY A 26 1.58 1.15 7.56
C GLY A 26 1.03 -0.18 7.07
N ILE A 27 -0.02 -0.10 6.27
CA ILE A 27 -0.63 -1.21 5.53
C ILE A 27 -0.92 -0.68 4.13
N TYR A 28 -0.14 -1.07 3.13
CA TYR A 28 -0.16 -0.40 1.83
C TYR A 28 0.28 -1.28 0.66
N PHE A 29 -0.11 -0.84 -0.54
CA PHE A 29 0.43 -1.28 -1.82
C PHE A 29 1.69 -0.49 -2.14
N GLN A 30 2.71 -1.14 -2.69
CA GLN A 30 3.97 -0.50 -3.08
C GLN A 30 4.46 -0.98 -4.43
N LYS A 31 4.68 -0.05 -5.37
CA LYS A 31 5.47 -0.30 -6.57
C LYS A 31 6.84 0.31 -6.36
N ASN A 32 7.89 -0.49 -6.47
CA ASN A 32 9.25 0.01 -6.43
C ASN A 32 9.67 0.56 -7.80
N ASP A 33 10.73 1.35 -7.77
CA ASP A 33 11.38 1.89 -8.95
C ASP A 33 11.79 0.80 -9.95
N GLY A 34 11.60 1.08 -11.23
CA GLY A 34 11.82 0.14 -12.34
C GLY A 34 10.92 -1.11 -12.35
N ALA A 35 10.13 -1.38 -11.30
CA ALA A 35 9.25 -2.54 -11.23
C ALA A 35 7.91 -2.30 -11.96
N ALA A 36 7.38 -3.35 -12.58
CA ALA A 36 6.00 -3.39 -13.07
C ALA A 36 5.03 -4.01 -12.04
N THR A 37 5.58 -4.70 -11.04
CA THR A 37 4.81 -5.42 -10.03
C THR A 37 4.63 -4.59 -8.78
N VAL A 38 3.51 -4.80 -8.09
CA VAL A 38 3.14 -4.15 -6.84
C VAL A 38 3.17 -5.16 -5.71
N ASN A 39 3.80 -4.77 -4.60
CA ASN A 39 3.86 -5.51 -3.36
C ASN A 39 2.70 -5.08 -2.44
N CYS A 40 2.29 -5.98 -1.55
CA CYS A 40 1.41 -5.67 -0.43
C CYS A 40 2.22 -5.75 0.86
N VAL A 41 2.29 -4.67 1.62
CA VAL A 41 3.23 -4.50 2.74
C VAL A 41 2.48 -4.17 4.02
N ILE A 42 2.92 -4.77 5.12
CA ILE A 42 2.52 -4.41 6.48
C ILE A 42 3.79 -4.01 7.23
N ARG A 43 3.80 -2.81 7.80
CA ARG A 43 4.84 -2.29 8.68
C ARG A 43 4.26 -1.95 10.03
N ALA A 44 4.99 -2.30 11.08
CA ALA A 44 4.66 -1.96 12.46
C ALA A 44 5.94 -1.59 13.21
N GLY A 45 5.94 -0.46 13.92
CA GLY A 45 7.07 0.01 14.73
C GLY A 45 8.38 0.20 13.94
N GLY A 46 8.30 0.54 12.65
CA GLY A 46 9.45 0.75 11.77
C GLY A 46 10.00 -0.54 11.14
N ALA A 47 9.40 -1.69 11.38
CA ALA A 47 9.78 -2.96 10.78
C ALA A 47 8.73 -3.45 9.78
N GLN A 48 9.17 -4.06 8.69
CA GLN A 48 8.28 -4.83 7.81
C GLN A 48 7.90 -6.13 8.52
N VAL A 49 6.62 -6.29 8.84
CA VAL A 49 6.07 -7.46 9.54
C VAL A 49 5.23 -8.33 8.61
N GLY A 50 4.84 -7.85 7.43
CA GLY A 50 4.16 -8.64 6.42
C GLY A 50 4.52 -8.18 5.01
N LEU A 51 4.66 -9.14 4.09
CA LEU A 51 4.98 -8.87 2.69
C LEU A 51 4.38 -9.96 1.79
N SER A 52 3.62 -9.53 0.78
CA SER A 52 3.39 -10.32 -0.44
C SER A 52 4.10 -9.61 -1.59
N SER A 53 5.15 -10.22 -2.13
CA SER A 53 5.91 -9.61 -3.22
C SER A 53 5.29 -9.93 -4.57
N GLY A 54 5.19 -8.92 -5.43
CA GLY A 54 4.63 -9.07 -6.77
C GLY A 54 3.19 -9.55 -6.80
N ALA A 55 2.37 -9.10 -5.84
CA ALA A 55 0.97 -9.48 -5.68
C ALA A 55 0.12 -9.20 -6.93
N PHE A 56 0.44 -8.14 -7.69
CA PHE A 56 -0.13 -7.93 -9.03
C PHE A 56 0.81 -7.14 -9.94
N THR A 57 0.51 -7.12 -11.24
CA THR A 57 1.28 -6.35 -12.25
C THR A 57 0.45 -5.19 -12.77
N LEU A 58 1.02 -3.99 -12.76
CA LEU A 58 0.42 -2.79 -13.34
C LEU A 58 0.54 -2.80 -14.87
N VAL A 59 -0.52 -2.38 -15.52
CA VAL A 59 -0.58 -2.14 -16.96
C VAL A 59 -0.77 -0.65 -17.20
N ALA A 60 0.03 -0.10 -18.11
CA ALA A 60 -0.03 1.33 -18.44
C ALA A 60 -1.43 1.74 -18.92
N GLY A 61 -1.90 2.92 -18.50
CA GLY A 61 -3.19 3.47 -18.90
C GLY A 61 -4.41 2.76 -18.33
N THR A 62 -4.23 1.91 -17.31
CA THR A 62 -5.32 1.18 -16.65
C THR A 62 -5.61 1.77 -15.28
N TYR A 63 -6.88 2.09 -15.00
CA TYR A 63 -7.32 2.44 -13.65
C TYR A 63 -7.52 1.18 -12.81
N TYR A 64 -7.08 1.24 -11.55
CA TYR A 64 -7.22 0.15 -10.59
C TYR A 64 -7.95 0.63 -9.34
N TRP A 65 -8.91 -0.18 -8.89
CA TRP A 65 -9.50 -0.06 -7.58
C TRP A 65 -8.65 -0.84 -6.58
N LEU A 66 -7.89 -0.12 -5.75
CA LEU A 66 -7.08 -0.71 -4.69
C LEU A 66 -7.85 -0.67 -3.38
N ALA A 67 -8.02 -1.82 -2.72
CA ALA A 67 -8.71 -1.89 -1.44
C ALA A 67 -7.94 -2.73 -0.42
N ILE A 68 -8.08 -2.36 0.84
CA ILE A 68 -7.47 -3.01 2.00
C ILE A 68 -8.58 -3.27 3.01
N GLU A 69 -8.75 -4.53 3.38
CA GLU A 69 -9.64 -4.97 4.44
C GLU A 69 -8.81 -5.42 5.64
N ILE A 70 -9.20 -4.99 6.84
CA ILE A 70 -8.51 -5.33 8.08
C ILE A 70 -9.51 -5.99 9.03
N ALA A 71 -9.34 -7.29 9.25
CA ALA A 71 -10.12 -8.07 10.21
C ALA A 71 -9.28 -8.29 11.47
N MET A 72 -9.61 -7.58 12.55
CA MET A 72 -8.93 -7.72 13.84
C MET A 72 -9.40 -8.98 14.58
N ASP A 73 -8.46 -9.67 15.23
CA ASP A 73 -8.76 -10.75 16.18
C ASP A 73 -9.19 -10.14 17.54
N SER A 74 -9.67 -11.00 18.44
CA SER A 74 -9.91 -10.73 19.86
C SER A 74 -8.67 -10.28 20.63
N VAL A 75 -7.46 -10.52 20.08
CA VAL A 75 -6.19 -10.10 20.65
C VAL A 75 -5.74 -8.80 19.97
N ALA A 76 -5.40 -7.79 20.76
CA ALA A 76 -4.92 -6.50 20.25
C ALA A 76 -3.73 -6.68 19.29
N ASN A 77 -3.71 -5.88 18.21
CA ASN A 77 -2.66 -5.87 17.19
C ASN A 77 -2.45 -7.23 16.49
N LYS A 78 -3.43 -8.12 16.55
CA LYS A 78 -3.45 -9.37 15.79
C LYS A 78 -4.65 -9.37 14.87
N GLY A 79 -4.47 -9.86 13.65
CA GLY A 79 -5.55 -9.89 12.68
C GLY A 79 -5.10 -10.37 11.31
N THR A 80 -6.02 -10.25 10.36
CA THR A 80 -5.80 -10.57 8.96
C THR A 80 -6.04 -9.33 8.12
N VAL A 81 -5.11 -9.07 7.21
CA VAL A 81 -5.22 -8.00 6.22
C VAL A 81 -5.38 -8.64 4.84
N THR A 82 -6.44 -8.27 4.13
CA THR A 82 -6.68 -8.71 2.75
C THR A 82 -6.57 -7.53 1.81
N PHE A 83 -5.78 -7.69 0.76
CA PHE A 83 -5.57 -6.70 -0.29
C PHE A 83 -6.34 -7.12 -1.53
N TYR A 84 -7.02 -6.17 -2.15
CA TYR A 84 -7.82 -6.39 -3.36
C TYR A 84 -7.43 -5.43 -4.47
N VAL A 85 -7.50 -5.93 -5.69
CA VAL A 85 -7.37 -5.14 -6.92
C VAL A 85 -8.58 -5.44 -7.80
N ASN A 86 -9.34 -4.39 -8.12
CA ASN A 86 -10.59 -4.51 -8.89
C ASN A 86 -11.57 -5.54 -8.29
N GLY A 87 -11.64 -5.59 -6.96
CA GLY A 87 -12.51 -6.50 -6.20
C GLY A 87 -11.98 -7.94 -6.05
N ALA A 88 -10.91 -8.32 -6.75
CA ALA A 88 -10.28 -9.64 -6.58
C ALA A 88 -9.18 -9.58 -5.51
N SER A 89 -9.14 -10.55 -4.60
CA SER A 89 -8.08 -10.65 -3.60
C SER A 89 -6.75 -10.98 -4.28
N VAL A 90 -5.71 -10.19 -3.99
CA VAL A 90 -4.35 -10.38 -4.51
C VAL A 90 -3.36 -10.82 -3.43
N ALA A 91 -3.69 -10.59 -2.15
CA ALA A 91 -2.91 -11.06 -1.02
C ALA A 91 -3.76 -11.12 0.26
N THR A 92 -3.47 -12.10 1.11
CA THR A 92 -3.99 -12.19 2.48
C THR A 92 -2.82 -12.44 3.42
N LEU A 93 -2.67 -11.58 4.43
CA LEU A 93 -1.57 -11.62 5.39
C LEU A 93 -2.14 -11.66 6.81
N THR A 94 -1.92 -12.76 7.51
CA THR A 94 -2.25 -12.87 8.94
C THR A 94 -1.01 -12.53 9.76
N ASN A 95 -1.15 -11.59 10.70
CA ASN A 95 -0.03 -11.08 11.49
C ASN A 95 -0.38 -10.96 12.97
N SER A 96 0.61 -11.22 13.84
CA SER A 96 0.51 -11.09 15.30
C SER A 96 1.01 -9.74 15.84
N SER A 97 1.42 -8.85 14.94
CA SER A 97 2.00 -7.54 15.26
C SER A 97 1.59 -6.50 14.22
N LEU A 98 0.28 -6.35 14.00
CA LEU A 98 -0.27 -5.27 13.19
C LEU A 98 0.08 -3.90 13.81
N PRO A 99 0.25 -2.86 12.98
CA PRO A 99 0.52 -1.51 13.47
C PRO A 99 -0.55 -1.02 14.44
N SER A 100 -0.11 -0.34 15.51
CA SER A 100 -0.98 0.18 16.57
C SER A 100 -1.08 1.70 16.59
N GLY A 101 -0.23 2.40 15.84
CA GLY A 101 -0.28 3.85 15.71
C GLY A 101 -1.48 4.34 14.90
N ILE A 102 -1.79 5.64 15.03
CA ILE A 102 -2.78 6.30 14.19
C ILE A 102 -2.24 6.31 12.75
N MET A 103 -3.02 5.77 11.82
CA MET A 103 -2.74 5.79 10.40
C MET A 103 -3.82 6.57 9.65
N THR A 104 -3.42 7.22 8.58
CA THR A 104 -4.30 7.97 7.67
C THR A 104 -4.25 7.38 6.27
N PRO A 105 -5.33 7.47 5.48
CA PRO A 105 -5.26 7.23 4.05
C PRO A 105 -4.14 8.06 3.44
N SER A 106 -3.27 7.42 2.66
CA SER A 106 -2.06 8.02 2.12
C SER A 106 -1.81 7.50 0.71
N VAL A 107 -1.47 8.42 -0.18
CA VAL A 107 -1.09 8.14 -1.56
C VAL A 107 0.15 8.97 -1.87
N ALA A 108 1.19 8.31 -2.37
CA ALA A 108 2.44 8.95 -2.75
C ALA A 108 2.89 8.43 -4.11
N PHE A 109 3.45 9.34 -4.90
CA PHE A 109 4.06 9.07 -6.19
C PHE A 109 5.35 9.87 -6.29
N GLN A 110 6.42 9.19 -6.72
CA GLN A 110 7.73 9.80 -6.90
C GLN A 110 8.28 9.32 -8.24
N THR A 111 8.80 10.26 -9.05
CA THR A 111 9.46 9.93 -10.30
C THR A 111 10.95 9.75 -10.06
N GLY A 112 11.56 8.75 -10.71
CA GLY A 112 13.01 8.53 -10.69
C GLY A 112 13.74 9.37 -11.74
N ASP A 113 13.03 9.80 -12.79
CA ASP A 113 13.54 10.75 -13.79
C ASP A 113 12.75 12.07 -13.79
N ASN A 114 13.37 13.11 -14.35
CA ASN A 114 12.78 14.44 -14.47
C ASN A 114 12.38 14.75 -15.93
N THR A 115 12.13 13.72 -16.74
CA THR A 115 11.88 13.83 -18.18
C THR A 115 10.40 13.64 -18.51
N GLY A 116 9.85 14.56 -19.32
CA GLY A 116 8.44 14.53 -19.72
C GLY A 116 7.46 14.69 -18.56
N THR A 117 6.17 14.60 -18.86
CA THR A 117 5.10 14.69 -17.85
C THR A 117 4.84 13.31 -17.26
N LYS A 118 4.81 13.24 -15.93
CA LYS A 118 4.45 12.06 -15.15
C LYS A 118 3.39 12.49 -14.15
N PHE A 119 2.35 11.69 -14.01
CA PHE A 119 1.23 12.01 -13.13
C PHE A 119 0.69 10.73 -12.50
N LEU A 120 0.06 10.90 -11.35
CA LEU A 120 -0.80 9.92 -10.71
C LEU A 120 -2.20 10.50 -10.70
N ASP A 121 -3.15 9.81 -11.30
CA ASP A 121 -4.55 10.17 -11.23
C ASP A 121 -5.22 9.41 -10.08
N LEU A 122 -5.74 10.16 -9.10
CA LEU A 122 -6.52 9.64 -7.99
C LEU A 122 -7.96 10.17 -8.11
N ASP A 123 -8.90 9.27 -8.36
CA ASP A 123 -10.31 9.62 -8.52
C ASP A 123 -11.02 9.75 -7.15
N SER A 124 -10.93 8.70 -6.32
CA SER A 124 -11.58 8.70 -5.01
C SER A 124 -10.83 7.90 -3.94
N ILE A 125 -11.10 8.26 -2.69
CA ILE A 125 -10.75 7.47 -1.50
C ILE A 125 -12.04 7.26 -0.71
N ALA A 126 -12.31 6.01 -0.34
CA ALA A 126 -13.47 5.63 0.47
C ALA A 126 -13.02 4.75 1.64
N ALA A 127 -13.81 4.77 2.71
CA ALA A 127 -13.63 3.90 3.86
C ALA A 127 -15.00 3.44 4.37
N ASP A 128 -15.07 2.19 4.80
CA ASP A 128 -16.24 1.61 5.48
C ASP A 128 -15.78 0.93 6.77
N GLN A 129 -16.67 0.88 7.75
CA GLN A 129 -16.44 0.18 9.00
C GLN A 129 -17.65 -0.66 9.36
N GLN A 130 -17.43 -1.97 9.50
CA GLN A 130 -18.37 -2.87 10.16
C GLN A 130 -18.00 -2.97 11.64
N ARG A 131 -19.01 -2.86 12.52
CA ARG A 131 -18.88 -3.03 13.96
C ARG A 131 -19.59 -4.29 14.41
#